data_AF-A0A2E8HKL4-F1
#
_entry.id   AF-A0A2E8HKL4-F1
#
_cell.length_a   1.000
_cell.length_b   1.000
_cell.length_c   1.000
_cell.angle_alpha   90.00
_cell.angle_beta   90.00
_cell.angle_gamma   90.00
#
_symmetry.space_group_name_H-M   'P 1'
#
loop_
_entity.id
_entity.type
_entity.pdbx_description
1 polymer ?
#
loop_
_entity_poly.entity_id
_entity_poly.type
_entity_poly.pdbx_seq_one_letter_code
_entity_poly.pdbx_strand_id
1 'polypeptide(L)'
;EHRGAGHQARVTVEIMMALYESARRNSVIHFPLAEKGYPLQLMIDEGGLPAAAGARYDIRGFLSWEGIDIARFAELREEGKGHHQIMRALHEEMAERS
;
A
#
# COMPACT_ATOMS: atom_id res chain seq x y z
N GLU A 1 11.72 11.18 -28.48
CA GLU A 1 10.90 10.66 -27.37
C GLU A 1 11.79 10.28 -26.20
N HIS A 2 11.33 10.51 -24.96
CA HIS A 2 12.04 10.12 -23.74
C HIS A 2 11.24 9.05 -22.98
N ARG A 3 11.95 8.15 -22.29
CA ARG A 3 11.36 6.99 -21.57
C ARG A 3 10.42 7.39 -20.42
N GLY A 4 10.56 8.62 -19.92
CA GLY A 4 9.71 9.19 -18.85
C GLY A 4 8.63 10.13 -19.38
N ALA A 5 8.26 10.03 -20.66
CA ALA A 5 7.24 10.91 -21.21
C ALA A 5 5.85 10.56 -20.67
N GLY A 6 5.06 11.58 -20.33
CA GLY A 6 3.75 11.42 -19.68
C GLY A 6 2.74 10.60 -20.50
N HIS A 7 2.82 10.63 -21.85
CA HIS A 7 1.94 9.79 -22.69
C HIS A 7 2.24 8.30 -22.53
N GLN A 8 3.51 7.92 -22.36
CA GLN A 8 3.89 6.53 -22.11
C GLN A 8 3.37 6.08 -20.74
N ALA A 9 3.54 6.93 -19.71
CA ALA A 9 3.01 6.66 -18.38
C ALA A 9 1.48 6.48 -18.39
N ARG A 10 0.75 7.32 -19.13
CA ARG A 10 -0.70 7.20 -19.30
C ARG A 10 -1.09 5.85 -19.89
N VAL A 11 -0.43 5.42 -20.96
CA VAL A 11 -0.70 4.13 -21.61
C VAL A 11 -0.39 2.97 -20.68
N THR A 12 0.74 3.02 -19.97
CA THR A 12 1.10 1.99 -18.97
C THR A 12 0.04 1.86 -17.88
N VAL A 13 -0.42 2.97 -17.31
CA VAL A 13 -1.47 2.97 -16.28
C VAL A 13 -2.78 2.42 -16.85
N GLU A 14 -3.16 2.80 -18.07
CA GLU A 14 -4.39 2.31 -18.70
C GLU A 14 -4.35 0.78 -18.93
N ILE A 15 -3.20 0.23 -19.33
CA ILE A 15 -3.00 -1.22 -19.44
C ILE A 15 -3.11 -1.91 -18.08
N MET A 16 -2.46 -1.37 -17.03
CA MET A 16 -2.54 -1.93 -15.68
C MET A 16 -3.98 -1.94 -15.16
N MET A 17 -4.71 -0.83 -15.36
CA MET A 17 -6.12 -0.75 -14.98
C MET A 17 -6.96 -1.76 -15.75
N ALA A 18 -6.75 -1.94 -17.06
CA ALA A 18 -7.48 -2.94 -17.84
C ALA A 18 -7.25 -4.38 -17.36
N LEU A 19 -6.03 -4.72 -16.93
CA LEU A 19 -5.73 -6.02 -16.34
C LEU A 19 -6.51 -6.25 -15.04
N TYR A 20 -6.52 -5.26 -14.14
CA TYR A 20 -7.27 -5.35 -12.88
C TYR A 20 -8.78 -5.37 -13.12
N GLU A 21 -9.30 -4.58 -14.06
CA GLU A 21 -10.72 -4.58 -14.41
C GLU A 21 -11.14 -5.91 -15.04
N SER A 22 -10.29 -6.51 -15.90
CA SER A 22 -10.50 -7.84 -16.46
C SER A 22 -10.61 -8.90 -15.36
N ALA A 23 -9.70 -8.87 -14.38
CA ALA A 23 -9.74 -9.78 -13.24
C ALA A 23 -11.00 -9.58 -12.38
N ARG A 24 -11.37 -8.32 -12.11
CA ARG A 24 -12.56 -7.96 -11.31
C ARG A 24 -13.87 -8.38 -11.99
N ARG A 25 -13.97 -8.22 -13.31
CA ARG A 25 -15.18 -8.55 -14.10
C ARG A 25 -15.21 -9.97 -14.65
N ASN A 26 -14.07 -10.67 -14.62
CA ASN A 26 -13.86 -11.94 -15.31
C ASN A 26 -14.27 -11.88 -16.80
N SER A 27 -13.82 -10.82 -17.50
CA SER A 27 -14.21 -10.54 -18.89
C SER A 27 -13.12 -9.82 -19.67
N VAL A 28 -13.11 -9.97 -20.98
CA VAL A 28 -12.22 -9.21 -21.87
C VAL A 28 -12.56 -7.72 -21.81
N ILE A 29 -11.54 -6.88 -21.60
CA ILE A 29 -11.66 -5.42 -21.56
C ILE A 29 -11.16 -4.83 -22.87
N HIS A 30 -11.96 -3.92 -23.44
CA HIS A 30 -11.62 -3.19 -24.65
C HIS A 30 -11.18 -1.76 -24.32
N PHE A 31 -10.24 -1.24 -25.10
CA PHE A 31 -9.77 0.14 -25.01
C PHE A 31 -10.58 1.07 -25.92
N PRO A 32 -10.72 2.36 -25.56
CA PRO A 32 -10.22 3.00 -24.32
C PRO A 32 -10.99 2.54 -23.08
N LEU A 33 -10.34 2.56 -21.91
CA LEU A 33 -10.95 2.04 -20.70
C LEU A 33 -12.20 2.85 -20.30
N ALA A 34 -13.33 2.16 -20.17
CA ALA A 34 -14.59 2.77 -19.76
C ALA A 34 -14.60 3.12 -18.27
N GLU A 35 -14.13 2.21 -17.41
CA GLU A 35 -14.02 2.40 -15.97
C GLU A 35 -13.04 3.54 -15.63
N LYS A 36 -13.47 4.44 -14.74
CA LYS A 36 -12.71 5.61 -14.31
C LYS A 36 -12.19 5.48 -12.88
N GLY A 37 -12.81 4.64 -12.06
CA GLY A 37 -12.29 4.26 -10.75
C GLY A 37 -11.07 3.36 -10.87
N TYR A 38 -10.26 3.27 -9.81
CA TYR A 38 -9.12 2.37 -9.78
C TYR A 38 -9.60 0.93 -9.56
N PRO A 39 -9.47 0.00 -10.53
CA PRO A 39 -10.17 -1.29 -10.46
C PRO A 39 -9.73 -2.17 -9.28
N LEU A 40 -8.47 -2.05 -8.85
CA LEU A 40 -8.00 -2.74 -7.66
C LEU A 40 -8.72 -2.28 -6.39
N GLN A 41 -8.96 -0.97 -6.25
CA GLN A 41 -9.72 -0.44 -5.10
C GLN A 41 -11.18 -0.91 -5.16
N LEU A 42 -11.81 -0.81 -6.33
CA LEU A 42 -13.19 -1.29 -6.53
C LEU A 42 -13.32 -2.77 -6.16
N MET A 43 -12.35 -3.60 -6.55
CA MET A 43 -12.33 -5.03 -6.23
C MET A 43 -12.18 -5.30 -4.72
N ILE A 44 -11.46 -4.45 -3.98
CA ILE A 44 -11.39 -4.52 -2.51
C ILE A 44 -12.76 -4.15 -1.92
N ASP A 45 -13.35 -3.05 -2.37
CA ASP A 45 -14.63 -2.54 -1.87
C ASP A 45 -15.78 -3.54 -2.15
N GLU A 46 -15.69 -4.29 -3.25
CA GLU A 46 -16.59 -5.37 -3.64
C GLU A 46 -16.32 -6.69 -2.89
N GLY A 47 -15.28 -6.77 -2.07
CA GLY A 47 -14.90 -7.96 -1.31
C GLY A 47 -14.22 -9.05 -2.14
N GLY A 48 -13.81 -8.75 -3.37
CA GLY A 48 -13.12 -9.69 -4.28
C GLY A 48 -11.68 -10.01 -3.87
N LEU A 49 -11.11 -9.23 -2.96
CA LEU A 49 -9.79 -9.46 -2.36
C LEU A 49 -9.90 -9.62 -0.84
N PRO A 50 -10.28 -10.81 -0.33
CA PRO A 50 -10.30 -11.05 1.10
C PRO A 50 -8.87 -11.00 1.67
N ALA A 51 -8.65 -10.17 2.69
CA ALA A 51 -7.41 -10.22 3.45
C ALA A 51 -7.31 -11.56 4.16
N ALA A 52 -6.21 -12.30 3.96
CA ALA A 52 -5.95 -13.51 4.72
C ALA A 52 -5.95 -13.18 6.22
N ALA A 53 -6.80 -13.84 7.00
CA ALA A 53 -6.92 -13.59 8.43
C ALA A 53 -5.54 -13.71 9.11
N GLY A 54 -5.14 -12.65 9.82
CA GLY A 54 -3.86 -12.58 10.54
C GLY A 54 -2.63 -12.21 9.70
N ALA A 55 -2.73 -12.12 8.36
CA ALA A 55 -1.64 -11.61 7.55
C ALA A 55 -1.70 -10.08 7.49
N ARG A 56 -0.77 -9.40 8.20
CA ARG A 56 -0.47 -8.00 7.87
C ARG A 56 0.10 -7.99 6.44
N TYR A 57 -0.74 -7.64 5.47
CA TYR A 57 -0.31 -7.40 4.08
C TYR A 57 0.74 -6.28 4.01
N ASP A 58 0.75 -5.38 5.01
CA ASP A 58 1.71 -4.29 5.11
C ASP A 58 2.96 -4.70 5.92
N ILE A 59 3.99 -5.15 5.22
CA ILE A 59 5.33 -5.40 5.78
C ILE A 59 6.00 -4.15 6.36
N ARG A 60 5.48 -2.96 6.04
CA ARG A 60 5.94 -1.66 6.55
C ARG A 60 4.96 -1.05 7.54
N GLY A 61 3.97 -1.80 8.04
CA GLY A 61 3.01 -1.30 9.01
C GLY A 61 3.66 -0.71 10.27
N PHE A 62 4.87 -1.19 10.60
CA PHE A 62 5.69 -0.65 11.68
C PHE A 62 6.13 0.82 11.48
N LEU A 63 5.96 1.41 10.30
CA LEU A 63 6.23 2.82 10.03
C LEU A 63 5.05 3.75 10.34
N SER A 64 3.89 3.19 10.73
CA SER A 64 2.76 4.00 11.17
C SER A 64 3.12 4.75 12.45
N TRP A 65 2.78 6.03 12.51
CA TRP A 65 2.89 6.85 13.72
C TRP A 65 1.70 6.71 14.66
N GLU A 66 0.69 5.94 14.27
CA GLU A 66 -0.50 5.73 15.07
C GLU A 66 -0.15 5.02 16.39
N GLY A 67 -0.51 5.64 17.52
CA GLY A 67 -0.27 5.10 18.86
C GLY A 67 1.17 5.17 19.36
N ILE A 68 2.09 5.78 18.61
CA ILE A 68 3.51 5.86 18.96
C ILE A 68 3.77 6.90 20.06
N ASP A 69 4.54 6.50 21.08
CA ASP A 69 5.05 7.41 22.11
C ASP A 69 6.19 8.27 21.56
N ILE A 70 5.90 9.56 21.40
CA ILE A 70 6.84 10.55 20.85
C ILE A 70 8.03 10.79 21.80
N ALA A 71 7.82 10.72 23.11
CA ALA A 71 8.90 10.90 24.07
C ALA A 71 9.89 9.74 23.97
N ARG A 72 9.37 8.51 23.91
CA ARG A 72 10.19 7.31 23.71
C ARG A 72 10.92 7.32 22.36
N PHE A 73 10.28 7.80 21.30
CA PHE A 73 10.93 7.98 20.00
C PHE A 73 12.12 8.93 20.08
N ALA A 74 11.98 10.06 20.78
CA ALA A 74 13.06 11.04 20.93
C ALA A 74 14.25 10.45 21.71
N GLU A 75 14.01 9.71 22.79
CA GLU A 75 15.06 9.01 23.54
C GLU A 75 15.87 8.07 22.64
N LEU A 76 15.18 7.19 21.90
CA LEU A 76 15.82 6.22 21.01
C LEU A 76 16.61 6.89 19.87
N ARG A 77 16.18 8.09 19.46
CA ARG A 77 16.90 8.91 18.48
C ARG A 77 18.18 9.50 19.05
N GLU A 78 18.16 9.98 20.29
CA GLU A 78 19.35 10.48 20.99
C GLU A 78 20.35 9.35 21.30
N GLU A 79 19.88 8.11 21.47
CA GLU A 79 20.71 6.90 21.52
C GLU A 79 21.39 6.56 20.17
N GLY A 80 21.10 7.31 19.10
CA GLY A 80 21.70 7.15 17.78
C GLY A 80 21.03 6.08 16.89
N LYS A 81 19.85 5.57 17.25
CA LYS A 81 19.14 4.57 16.44
C LYS A 81 18.56 5.20 15.18
N GLY A 82 18.57 4.45 14.07
CA GLY A 82 17.97 4.90 12.82
C GLY A 82 16.43 4.88 12.87
N HIS A 83 15.77 5.80 12.16
CA HIS A 83 14.31 5.94 12.17
C HIS A 83 13.54 4.61 12.02
N HIS A 84 13.91 3.77 11.06
CA HIS A 84 13.27 2.46 10.87
C HIS A 84 13.46 1.49 12.04
N GLN A 85 14.61 1.55 12.73
CA GLN A 85 14.89 0.72 13.90
C GLN A 85 14.06 1.18 15.09
N ILE A 86 13.95 2.50 15.27
CA ILE A 86 13.12 3.11 16.32
C ILE A 86 11.66 2.72 16.11
N MET A 87 11.12 2.96 14.91
CA MET A 87 9.72 2.67 14.60
C MET A 87 9.38 1.18 14.77
N ARG A 88 10.30 0.29 14.39
CA ARG A 88 10.14 -1.16 14.61
C ARG A 88 10.10 -1.51 16.09
N ALA A 89 11.05 -1.01 16.87
CA ALA A 89 11.12 -1.27 18.31
C ALA A 89 9.85 -0.77 19.03
N LEU A 90 9.35 0.42 18.67
CA LEU A 90 8.14 0.98 19.26
C LEU A 90 6.89 0.17 18.92
N HIS A 91 6.76 -0.31 17.67
CA HIS A 91 5.65 -1.19 17.27
C HIS A 91 5.71 -2.57 17.95
N GLU A 92 6.92 -3.10 18.17
CA GLU A 92 7.13 -4.34 18.94
C GLU A 92 6.75 -4.14 20.41
N GLU A 93 7.20 -3.05 21.05
CA GLU A 93 6.84 -2.68 22.43
C GLU A 93 5.31 -2.47 22.59
N MET A 94 4.63 -1.91 21.59
CA MET A 94 3.17 -1.75 21.59
C MET A 94 2.43 -3.09 21.46
N ALA A 95 2.94 -3.99 20.61
CA ALA A 95 2.34 -5.30 20.42
C ALA A 95 2.46 -6.19 21.67
N GLU A 96 3.53 -6.05 22.45
CA GLU A 96 3.73 -6.75 23.73
C GLU A 96 2.81 -6.23 24.87
N ARG A 97 2.29 -5.00 24.74
CA ARG A 97 1.41 -4.36 25.74
C ARG A 97 -0.08 -4.58 25.47
N SER A 98 -0.44 -5.16 24.33
CA SER A 98 -1.81 -5.41 23.89
C SER A 98 -2.24 -6.83 24.21
#